data_AF-A0A1M4UAH9-F1
#
_entry.id   AF-A0A1M4UAH9-F1
#
_cell.length_a   1.000
_cell.length_b   1.000
_cell.length_c   1.000
_cell.angle_alpha   90.00
_cell.angle_beta   90.00
_cell.angle_gamma   90.00
#
_symmetry.space_group_name_H-M   'P 1'
#
loop_
_entity.id
_entity.type
_entity.pdbx_description
1 polymer ?
#
loop_
_entity_poly.entity_id
_entity_poly.type
_entity_poly.pdbx_seq_one_letter_code
_entity_poly.pdbx_strand_id
1 'polypeptide(L)'
;MIVSSNVDHNGVRFEGEDGCWAQVNRGTLKLSDKLKGVKLDDSDIRLYKSDNHYRNFIDCVISGKEPIAPAEVGHRSITIAHLGNISMILNKELKWDPKTERIINDTLANTMLDRPKREPWDKIYKDLIAEL
;
A
#
# COMPACT_ATOMS: atom_id res chain seq x y z
N MET A 1 -7.09 4.05 1.90
CA MET A 1 -7.58 3.71 3.25
C MET A 1 -7.32 4.90 4.16
N ILE A 2 -8.36 5.66 4.51
CA ILE A 2 -8.26 6.70 5.53
C ILE A 2 -8.62 6.03 6.86
N VAL A 3 -7.61 5.71 7.67
CA VAL A 3 -7.83 5.33 9.06
C VAL A 3 -7.82 6.64 9.86
N SER A 4 -9.01 7.19 10.12
CA SER A 4 -9.17 8.30 11.04
C SER A 4 -9.80 7.75 12.31
N SER A 5 -9.03 7.66 13.39
CA SER A 5 -9.59 7.44 14.72
C SER A 5 -9.95 8.79 15.32
N ASN A 6 -11.14 8.92 15.92
CA ASN A 6 -11.52 10.12 16.69
C ASN A 6 -10.89 10.12 18.11
N VAL A 7 -9.98 9.18 18.39
CA VAL A 7 -9.42 8.93 19.73
C VAL A 7 -7.95 9.37 19.81
N ASP A 8 -7.16 9.14 18.77
CA ASP A 8 -5.76 9.59 18.67
C ASP A 8 -5.52 10.32 17.34
N HIS A 9 -4.81 11.45 17.41
CA HIS A 9 -4.47 12.28 16.25
C HIS A 9 -3.42 11.57 15.38
N ASN A 10 -3.82 11.14 14.18
CA ASN A 10 -2.97 10.57 13.11
C ASN A 10 -2.25 9.26 13.45
N GLY A 11 -2.15 8.35 12.47
CA GLY A 11 -1.39 7.11 12.58
C GLY A 11 -2.25 5.85 12.46
N VAL A 12 -1.73 4.72 12.95
CA VAL A 12 -2.39 3.41 12.87
C VAL A 12 -2.34 2.74 14.24
N ARG A 13 -3.47 2.18 14.66
CA ARG A 13 -3.57 1.27 15.82
C ARG A 13 -3.70 -0.16 15.34
N PHE A 14 -2.93 -1.05 15.96
CA PHE A 14 -3.08 -2.49 15.83
C PHE A 14 -3.62 -3.02 17.16
N GLU A 15 -4.73 -3.75 17.12
CA GLU A 15 -5.38 -4.33 18.29
C GLU A 15 -5.48 -5.85 18.11
N GLY A 16 -5.02 -6.60 19.11
CA GLY A 16 -5.15 -8.05 19.19
C GLY A 16 -6.24 -8.47 20.18
N GLU A 17 -6.63 -9.73 20.11
CA GLU A 17 -7.78 -10.30 20.83
C GLU A 17 -7.64 -10.23 22.37
N ASP A 18 -6.41 -10.24 22.90
CA ASP A 18 -6.13 -10.24 24.34
C ASP A 18 -5.98 -8.83 24.95
N GLY A 19 -6.47 -7.79 24.29
CA GLY A 19 -6.29 -6.39 24.71
C GLY A 19 -4.85 -5.88 24.55
N CYS A 20 -4.01 -6.63 23.83
CA CYS A 20 -2.72 -6.16 23.35
C CYS A 20 -2.93 -5.15 22.23
N TRP A 21 -2.31 -3.99 22.31
CA TRP A 21 -2.37 -3.00 21.24
C TRP A 21 -1.08 -2.20 21.11
N ALA A 22 -0.82 -1.75 19.89
CA ALA A 22 0.25 -0.83 19.54
C ALA A 22 -0.29 0.30 18.66
N GLN A 23 -0.01 1.53 19.03
CA GLN A 23 -0.34 2.73 18.26
C GLN A 23 0.96 3.37 17.75
N VAL A 24 1.03 3.61 16.46
CA VAL A 24 2.18 4.24 15.81
C VAL A 24 1.76 5.48 15.03
N ASN A 25 2.57 6.52 15.09
CA ASN A 25 2.47 7.68 14.21
C ASN A 25 3.87 8.21 13.85
N ARG A 26 3.94 9.38 13.20
CA ARG A 26 5.22 10.03 12.88
C ARG A 26 5.91 10.50 14.17
N GLY A 27 6.71 9.63 14.77
CA GLY A 27 7.59 9.93 15.89
C GLY A 27 7.14 9.36 17.25
N THR A 28 6.00 8.69 17.34
CA THR A 28 5.57 8.03 18.59
C THR A 28 5.17 6.58 18.38
N LEU A 29 5.48 5.78 19.39
CA LEU A 29 5.02 4.41 19.59
C LEU A 29 4.41 4.33 20.99
N LYS A 30 3.11 4.08 21.08
CA LYS A 30 2.42 3.79 22.34
C LYS A 30 2.05 2.31 22.36
N LEU A 31 2.19 1.68 23.53
CA LEU A 31 1.95 0.25 23.72
C LEU A 31 1.03 0.03 24.92
N SER A 32 0.17 -0.97 24.81
CA SER A 32 -0.48 -1.60 25.97
C SER A 32 0.56 -2.12 26.98
N ASP A 33 0.19 -2.23 28.26
CA ASP A 33 1.10 -2.71 29.31
C ASP A 33 1.63 -4.12 29.04
N LYS A 34 0.84 -4.97 28.38
CA LYS A 34 1.22 -6.33 28.00
C LYS A 34 2.36 -6.38 26.97
N LEU A 35 2.52 -5.35 26.15
CA LEU A 35 3.59 -5.26 25.13
C LEU A 35 4.84 -4.52 25.64
N LYS A 36 4.74 -3.82 26.77
CA LYS A 36 5.89 -3.11 27.34
C LYS A 36 6.93 -4.12 27.84
N GLY A 37 8.15 -3.99 27.35
CA GLY A 37 9.27 -4.83 27.80
C GLY A 37 9.26 -6.26 27.24
N VAL A 38 8.37 -6.58 26.30
CA VAL A 38 8.46 -7.82 25.53
C VAL A 38 9.82 -7.86 24.86
N LYS A 39 10.58 -8.93 25.14
CA LYS A 39 11.84 -9.22 24.47
C LYS A 39 11.55 -10.10 23.27
N LEU A 40 12.18 -9.77 22.15
CA LEU A 40 12.11 -10.57 20.95
C LEU A 40 13.24 -11.59 20.98
N ASP A 41 12.90 -12.84 20.71
CA ASP A 41 13.82 -13.96 20.64
C ASP A 41 14.58 -13.97 19.30
N ASP A 42 15.63 -14.77 19.19
CA ASP A 42 16.41 -14.88 17.95
C ASP A 42 15.63 -15.54 16.80
N SER A 43 14.61 -16.34 17.14
CA SER A 43 13.69 -16.95 16.18
C SER A 43 12.61 -15.98 15.66
N ASP A 44 12.45 -14.80 16.26
CA ASP A 44 11.44 -13.84 15.83
C ASP A 44 11.80 -13.19 14.49
N ILE A 45 10.77 -12.88 13.70
CA ILE A 45 10.94 -12.21 12.40
C ILE A 45 11.53 -10.81 12.62
N ARG A 46 12.72 -10.58 12.07
CA ARG A 46 13.36 -9.27 12.04
C ARG A 46 13.04 -8.59 10.72
N LEU A 47 12.21 -7.55 10.78
CA LEU A 47 11.86 -6.76 9.60
C LEU A 47 13.07 -5.94 9.12
N TYR A 48 13.11 -5.69 7.80
CA TYR A 48 14.14 -4.86 7.19
C TYR A 48 14.08 -3.44 7.75
N LYS A 49 15.20 -2.97 8.30
CA LYS A 49 15.31 -1.63 8.88
C LYS A 49 15.77 -0.63 7.83
N SER A 50 14.98 0.43 7.63
CA SER A 50 15.32 1.55 6.77
C SER A 50 14.95 2.87 7.44
N ASP A 51 15.95 3.64 7.85
CA ASP A 51 15.75 4.92 8.54
C ASP A 51 15.50 6.09 7.57
N ASN A 52 15.79 5.90 6.26
CA ASN A 52 15.57 6.92 5.23
C ASN A 52 15.25 6.29 3.87
N HIS A 53 14.06 6.55 3.34
CA HIS A 53 13.59 5.96 2.07
C HIS A 53 14.41 6.41 0.85
N TYR A 54 14.91 7.65 0.81
CA TYR A 54 15.70 8.13 -0.33
C TYR A 54 17.06 7.43 -0.39
N ARG A 55 17.76 7.37 0.75
CA ARG A 55 19.05 6.66 0.82
C ARG A 55 18.86 5.18 0.49
N ASN A 56 17.85 4.54 1.10
CA ASN A 56 17.52 3.15 0.81
C ASN A 56 17.30 2.90 -0.68
N PHE A 57 16.53 3.75 -1.36
CA PHE A 57 16.29 3.63 -2.79
C PHE A 57 17.59 3.72 -3.60
N ILE A 58 18.45 4.70 -3.32
CA ILE A 58 19.74 4.86 -4.01
C ILE A 58 20.65 3.64 -3.78
N ASP A 59 20.72 3.13 -2.55
CA ASP A 59 21.47 1.91 -2.23
C ASP A 59 20.98 0.69 -3.02
N CYS A 60 19.66 0.56 -3.15
CA CYS A 60 19.03 -0.52 -3.87
C CYS A 60 19.29 -0.43 -5.38
N VAL A 61 19.24 0.79 -5.96
CA VAL A 61 19.62 1.01 -7.37
C VAL A 61 21.08 0.62 -7.63
N ILE A 62 22.00 0.99 -6.74
CA ILE A 62 23.42 0.67 -6.89
C ILE A 62 23.68 -0.83 -6.70
N SER A 63 23.06 -1.46 -5.71
CA SER A 63 23.31 -2.85 -5.35
C SER A 63 22.48 -3.87 -6.14
N GLY A 64 21.44 -3.41 -6.85
CA GLY A 64 20.45 -4.27 -7.50
C GLY A 64 19.48 -4.98 -6.53
N LYS A 65 19.48 -4.61 -5.24
CA LYS A 65 18.54 -5.16 -4.25
C LYS A 65 17.16 -4.50 -4.35
N GLU A 66 16.16 -5.15 -3.80
CA GLU A 66 14.81 -4.58 -3.68
C GLU A 66 14.74 -3.52 -2.55
N PRO A 67 14.07 -2.37 -2.76
CA PRO A 67 13.91 -1.35 -1.72
C PRO A 67 12.94 -1.77 -0.62
N ILE A 68 12.99 -1.10 0.55
CA ILE A 68 12.05 -1.31 1.67
C ILE A 68 10.58 -1.12 1.26
N ALA A 69 10.36 -0.31 0.22
CA ALA A 69 9.06 -0.09 -0.40
C ALA A 69 9.09 -0.55 -1.86
N PRO A 70 8.91 -1.85 -2.12
CA PRO A 70 8.86 -2.40 -3.48
C PRO A 70 7.74 -1.79 -4.31
N ALA A 71 7.96 -1.68 -5.63
CA ALA A 71 6.97 -1.12 -6.56
C ALA A 71 5.66 -1.91 -6.55
N GLU A 72 5.72 -3.24 -6.54
CA GLU A 72 4.54 -4.12 -6.50
C GLU A 72 3.71 -3.88 -5.23
N VAL A 73 4.36 -3.77 -4.06
CA VAL A 73 3.67 -3.48 -2.79
C VAL A 73 2.99 -2.12 -2.86
N GLY A 74 3.66 -1.12 -3.45
CA GLY A 74 3.08 0.20 -3.70
C GLY A 74 1.84 0.14 -4.59
N HIS A 75 1.91 -0.59 -5.71
CA HIS A 75 0.81 -0.81 -6.64
C HIS A 75 -0.41 -1.44 -5.94
N ARG A 76 -0.22 -2.58 -5.26
CA ARG A 76 -1.30 -3.28 -4.53
C ARG A 76 -1.90 -2.43 -3.41
N SER A 77 -1.08 -1.66 -2.72
CA SER A 77 -1.55 -0.79 -1.63
C SER A 77 -2.47 0.33 -2.13
N ILE A 78 -2.18 0.90 -3.30
CA ILE A 78 -3.00 1.97 -3.86
C ILE A 78 -4.23 1.46 -4.64
N THR A 79 -4.21 0.21 -5.14
CA THR A 79 -5.34 -0.42 -5.84
C THR A 79 -6.65 -0.23 -5.08
N ILE A 80 -6.68 -0.50 -3.77
CA ILE A 80 -7.89 -0.39 -2.95
C ILE A 80 -8.41 1.04 -2.90
N ALA A 81 -7.52 2.04 -2.85
CA ALA A 81 -7.94 3.45 -2.85
C ALA A 81 -8.56 3.84 -4.20
N HIS A 82 -7.98 3.37 -5.31
CA HIS A 82 -8.56 3.59 -6.65
C HIS A 82 -9.91 2.90 -6.80
N LEU A 83 -10.04 1.64 -6.39
CA LEU A 83 -11.31 0.91 -6.42
C LEU A 83 -12.37 1.59 -5.55
N GLY A 84 -12.00 2.08 -4.36
CA GLY A 84 -12.88 2.87 -3.51
C GLY A 84 -13.39 4.13 -4.21
N ASN A 85 -12.49 4.87 -4.89
CA ASN A 85 -12.89 6.05 -5.67
C ASN A 85 -13.84 5.69 -6.82
N ILE A 86 -13.57 4.62 -7.57
CA ILE A 86 -14.43 4.16 -8.67
C ILE A 86 -15.81 3.76 -8.13
N SER A 87 -15.84 3.00 -7.01
CA SER A 87 -17.07 2.58 -6.35
C SER A 87 -17.93 3.77 -5.92
N MET A 88 -17.33 4.81 -5.36
CA MET A 88 -18.02 6.05 -5.00
C MET A 88 -18.54 6.81 -6.21
N ILE A 89 -17.74 6.94 -7.27
CA ILE A 89 -18.14 7.67 -8.50
C ILE A 89 -19.32 6.97 -9.18
N LEU A 90 -19.29 5.64 -9.26
CA LEU A 90 -20.35 4.84 -9.89
C LEU A 90 -21.50 4.50 -8.93
N ASN A 91 -21.38 4.88 -7.66
CA ASN A 91 -22.32 4.58 -6.57
C ASN A 91 -22.74 3.09 -6.54
N LYS A 92 -21.76 2.17 -6.60
CA LYS A 92 -22.01 0.73 -6.61
C LYS A 92 -20.86 -0.07 -6.02
N GLU A 93 -21.17 -1.29 -5.59
CA GLU A 93 -20.17 -2.28 -5.17
C GLU A 93 -19.39 -2.80 -6.38
N LEU A 94 -18.09 -3.07 -6.20
CA LEU A 94 -17.20 -3.61 -7.23
C LEU A 94 -16.65 -4.96 -6.79
N LYS A 95 -16.67 -5.95 -7.68
CA LYS A 95 -15.96 -7.22 -7.49
C LYS A 95 -14.64 -7.18 -8.23
N TRP A 96 -13.53 -7.28 -7.50
CA TRP A 96 -12.19 -7.18 -8.05
C TRP A 96 -11.55 -8.56 -8.19
N ASP A 97 -10.96 -8.85 -9.35
CA ASP A 97 -10.05 -9.98 -9.53
C ASP A 97 -8.60 -9.48 -9.40
N PRO A 98 -7.89 -9.80 -8.30
CA PRO A 98 -6.52 -9.35 -8.09
C PRO A 98 -5.50 -10.04 -9.02
N LYS A 99 -5.87 -11.16 -9.66
CA LYS A 99 -4.97 -11.86 -10.59
C LYS A 99 -4.92 -11.16 -11.95
N THR A 100 -6.10 -10.84 -12.49
CA THR A 100 -6.21 -10.16 -13.80
C THR A 100 -6.23 -8.64 -13.69
N GLU A 101 -6.35 -8.12 -12.47
CA GLU A 101 -6.50 -6.70 -12.19
C GLU A 101 -7.68 -6.07 -12.93
N ARG A 102 -8.81 -6.77 -12.90
CA ARG A 102 -10.06 -6.35 -13.54
C ARG A 102 -11.23 -6.34 -12.57
N ILE A 103 -12.19 -5.47 -12.85
CA ILE A 103 -13.48 -5.47 -12.18
C ILE A 103 -14.37 -6.50 -12.91
N ILE A 104 -14.82 -7.51 -12.19
CA ILE A 104 -15.57 -8.65 -12.73
C ILE A 104 -16.92 -8.16 -13.28
N ASN A 105 -17.20 -8.50 -14.55
CA ASN A 105 -18.46 -8.21 -15.25
C ASN A 105 -18.86 -6.72 -15.30
N ASP A 106 -17.89 -5.80 -15.37
CA ASP A 106 -18.15 -4.36 -15.32
C ASP A 106 -17.34 -3.54 -16.31
N THR A 107 -17.80 -3.50 -17.56
CA THR A 107 -17.07 -2.81 -18.65
C THR A 107 -16.84 -1.33 -18.34
N LEU A 108 -17.85 -0.63 -17.82
CA LEU A 108 -17.77 0.81 -17.51
C LEU A 108 -16.74 1.07 -16.40
N ALA A 109 -16.74 0.31 -15.32
CA ALA A 109 -15.78 0.53 -14.25
C ALA A 109 -14.34 0.20 -14.71
N ASN A 110 -14.17 -0.80 -15.58
CA ASN A 110 -12.85 -1.12 -16.15
C ASN A 110 -12.28 0.01 -17.02
N THR A 111 -13.10 0.88 -17.62
CA THR A 111 -12.58 2.05 -18.36
C THR A 111 -11.96 3.10 -17.46
N MET A 112 -12.19 3.02 -16.14
CA MET A 112 -11.65 3.94 -15.14
C MET A 112 -10.36 3.45 -14.48
N LEU A 113 -9.88 2.25 -14.85
CA LEU A 113 -8.62 1.68 -14.34
C LEU A 113 -7.37 2.30 -14.97
N ASP A 114 -7.53 2.99 -16.10
CA ASP A 114 -6.47 3.76 -16.73
C ASP A 114 -7.00 5.14 -17.14
N ARG A 115 -6.08 6.04 -17.44
CA ARG A 115 -6.38 7.37 -17.96
C ARG A 115 -5.45 7.70 -19.13
N PRO A 116 -5.91 8.54 -20.07
CA PRO A 116 -5.03 9.11 -21.08
C PRO A 116 -3.85 9.81 -20.40
N LYS A 117 -2.63 9.39 -20.75
CA LYS A 117 -1.40 10.04 -20.31
C LYS A 117 -1.17 11.28 -21.17
N ARG A 118 -0.18 12.08 -20.80
CA ARG A 118 0.18 13.28 -21.57
C ARG A 118 0.88 12.86 -22.87
N GLU A 119 0.53 13.46 -24.00
CA GLU A 119 1.27 13.25 -25.25
C GLU A 119 2.70 13.84 -25.19
N PRO A 120 3.70 13.20 -25.84
CA PRO A 120 3.62 11.98 -26.64
C PRO A 120 3.69 10.66 -25.83
N TRP A 121 3.71 10.74 -24.50
CA TRP A 121 3.98 9.57 -23.63
C TRP A 121 2.86 8.54 -23.62
N ASP A 122 1.61 8.97 -23.85
CA ASP A 122 0.48 8.03 -23.96
C ASP A 122 0.66 7.11 -25.16
N LYS A 123 1.02 7.67 -26.30
CA LYS A 123 1.36 6.90 -27.50
C LYS A 123 2.54 5.96 -27.24
N ILE A 124 3.66 6.48 -26.72
CA ILE A 124 4.86 5.67 -26.45
C ILE A 124 4.54 4.50 -25.51
N TYR A 125 3.77 4.74 -24.45
CA TYR A 125 3.36 3.70 -23.51
C TYR A 125 2.50 2.62 -24.18
N LYS A 126 1.49 3.01 -24.97
CA LYS A 126 0.62 2.08 -25.69
C LYS A 126 1.39 1.23 -26.69
N ASP A 127 2.33 1.84 -27.41
CA ASP A 127 3.19 1.13 -28.36
C ASP A 127 4.04 0.07 -27.63
N LEU A 128 4.63 0.42 -26.48
CA LEU A 128 5.45 -0.51 -25.67
C LEU A 128 4.66 -1.70 -25.09
N ILE A 129 3.44 -1.47 -24.58
CA ILE A 129 2.65 -2.54 -23.96
C ILE A 129 1.90 -3.41 -24.96
N ALA A 130 1.66 -2.93 -26.18
CA ALA A 130 1.02 -3.72 -27.23
C ALA A 130 1.96 -4.82 -27.77
N GLU A 131 3.26 -4.69 -27.55
CA GLU A 131 4.30 -5.64 -27.94
C GLU A 131 4.60 -6.70 -26.85
N LEU A 132 3.99 -6.59 -25.67
CA LEU A 132 4.12 -7.50 -24.52
C LEU A 132 2.93 -8.47 -24.42
#